data_AF-A0A1V6FXB0-F1
#
_entry.id   AF-A0A1V6FXB0-F1
#
_cell.length_a   1.000
_cell.length_b   1.000
_cell.length_c   1.000
_cell.angle_alpha   90.00
_cell.angle_beta   90.00
_cell.angle_gamma   90.00
#
_symmetry.space_group_name_H-M   'P 1'
#
loop_
_entity.id
_entity.type
_entity.pdbx_description
1 polymer ?
#
loop_
_entity_poly.entity_id
_entity_poly.type
_entity_poly.pdbx_seq_one_letter_code
_entity_poly.pdbx_strand_id
1 'polypeptide(L)'
;MSHIFMVRKVIEALDTLRNGDKIPITLRPLTTTGTVQDDPFDEWFGETLDKLIPEFEVIHSGPLTTPDIILRDRTTSEIIGIEVKKVDEQVGGKDSRGLTLDYNSCVPCGKMKIKIGNNISIIKTYYFFGLISYEKSYLVSSCLMDGDFLNYDFELHLQGKYLNTSQYGHGPYGEGSVRGRAMYNYPNPMNTELKNFYKKHSLVINNELVYQIQESGLNLYANIERKSIDGTVFHYSQFVRDPVLDVETIVDIFKKCRDRKEKKRSAYLTEISECPASYTPKNSQDII
;
A
#
# COMPACT_ATOMS: atom_id res chain seq x y z
N MET A 1 -26.52 2.81 2.34
CA MET A 1 -25.31 2.15 2.87
C MET A 1 -24.14 2.98 2.34
N SER A 2 -23.05 3.11 3.11
CA SER A 2 -21.94 4.00 2.75
C SER A 2 -20.65 3.19 2.69
N HIS A 3 -19.71 3.65 1.87
CA HIS A 3 -18.37 3.08 1.67
C HIS A 3 -17.65 2.69 2.98
N ILE A 4 -17.99 3.32 4.11
CA ILE A 4 -17.48 2.95 5.44
C ILE A 4 -17.92 1.56 5.88
N PHE A 5 -19.16 1.18 5.59
CA PHE A 5 -19.65 -0.18 5.82
C PHE A 5 -18.78 -1.21 5.09
N MET A 6 -18.44 -0.95 3.82
CA MET A 6 -17.63 -1.85 3.01
C MET A 6 -16.22 -2.02 3.58
N VAL A 7 -15.53 -0.92 3.93
CA VAL A 7 -14.17 -1.01 4.50
C VAL A 7 -14.15 -1.58 5.91
N ARG A 8 -15.20 -1.34 6.71
CA ARG A 8 -15.39 -2.00 8.01
C ARG A 8 -15.46 -3.52 7.82
N LYS A 9 -16.28 -3.99 6.87
CA LYS A 9 -16.41 -5.41 6.58
C LYS A 9 -15.09 -6.05 6.15
N VAL A 10 -14.28 -5.34 5.36
CA VAL A 10 -12.95 -5.80 4.96
C VAL A 10 -12.05 -6.03 6.18
N ILE A 11 -11.93 -5.05 7.09
CA ILE A 11 -11.05 -5.20 8.25
C ILE A 11 -11.58 -6.27 9.24
N GLU A 12 -12.90 -6.31 9.47
CA GLU A 12 -13.53 -7.31 10.32
C GLU A 12 -13.34 -8.73 9.76
N ALA A 13 -13.43 -8.90 8.44
CA ALA A 13 -13.19 -10.18 7.77
C ALA A 13 -11.75 -10.65 7.96
N LEU A 14 -10.77 -9.79 7.70
CA LEU A 14 -9.36 -10.13 7.91
C LEU A 14 -9.05 -10.45 9.37
N ASP A 15 -9.68 -9.73 10.30
CA ASP A 15 -9.53 -10.00 11.73
C ASP A 15 -10.05 -11.38 12.14
N THR A 16 -11.02 -11.97 11.42
CA THR A 16 -11.47 -13.34 11.71
C THR A 16 -10.38 -14.40 11.50
N LEU A 17 -9.35 -14.07 10.71
CA LEU A 17 -8.20 -14.95 10.46
C LEU A 17 -7.12 -14.83 11.54
N ARG A 18 -7.21 -13.85 12.46
CA ARG A 18 -6.16 -13.59 13.44
C ARG A 18 -5.85 -14.84 14.27
N ASN A 19 -4.56 -15.17 14.35
CA ASN A 19 -4.00 -16.10 15.30
C ASN A 19 -3.14 -15.31 16.30
N GLY A 20 -3.75 -14.88 17.41
CA GLY A 20 -3.13 -13.93 18.34
C GLY A 20 -3.07 -12.51 17.79
N ASP A 21 -1.86 -11.95 17.69
CA ASP A 21 -1.58 -10.59 17.19
C ASP A 21 -1.22 -10.54 15.70
N LYS A 22 -1.35 -11.67 14.98
CA LYS A 22 -0.94 -11.80 13.58
C LYS A 22 -2.03 -12.45 12.74
N ILE A 23 -2.03 -12.16 11.44
CA ILE A 23 -2.88 -12.84 10.46
C ILE A 23 -2.00 -13.81 9.65
N PRO A 24 -2.29 -15.12 9.63
CA PRO A 24 -1.57 -16.05 8.77
C PRO A 24 -1.82 -15.73 7.30
N ILE A 25 -0.77 -15.79 6.50
CA ILE A 25 -0.85 -15.59 5.05
C ILE A 25 -0.24 -16.78 4.34
N THR A 26 -0.70 -17.04 3.12
CA THR A 26 -0.11 -18.05 2.25
C THR A 26 0.03 -17.44 0.88
N LEU A 27 1.26 -17.08 0.52
CA LEU A 27 1.58 -16.45 -0.75
C LEU A 27 2.05 -17.51 -1.73
N ARG A 28 1.54 -17.46 -2.96
CA ARG A 28 2.11 -18.29 -4.01
C ARG A 28 3.57 -17.89 -4.28
N PRO A 29 4.40 -18.82 -4.79
CA PRO A 29 5.73 -18.48 -5.26
C PRO A 29 5.69 -17.39 -6.35
N LEU A 30 6.72 -16.55 -6.39
CA LEU A 30 6.95 -15.67 -7.53
C LEU A 30 7.28 -16.55 -8.74
N THR A 31 6.45 -16.46 -9.77
CA THR A 31 6.69 -17.13 -11.05
C THR A 31 7.74 -16.35 -11.85
N THR A 32 8.85 -17.01 -12.19
CA THR A 32 9.99 -16.39 -12.91
C THR A 32 9.80 -16.30 -14.43
N THR A 33 8.65 -16.75 -14.95
CA THR A 33 8.35 -16.81 -16.39
C THR A 33 7.07 -16.04 -16.70
N GLY A 34 7.18 -14.94 -17.47
CA GLY A 34 6.04 -14.16 -17.97
C GLY A 34 6.16 -12.64 -17.76
N THR A 35 5.45 -11.87 -18.58
CA THR A 35 5.29 -10.41 -18.44
C THR A 35 4.53 -10.03 -17.17
N VAL A 36 4.89 -8.88 -16.56
CA VAL A 36 4.23 -8.16 -15.45
C VAL A 36 3.05 -8.89 -14.81
N GLN A 37 3.33 -9.65 -13.75
CA GLN A 37 2.33 -10.42 -13.01
C GLN A 37 1.85 -9.64 -11.78
N ASP A 38 0.60 -9.87 -11.39
CA ASP A 38 0.03 -9.35 -10.14
C ASP A 38 0.83 -9.88 -8.95
N ASP A 39 1.04 -9.02 -7.95
CA ASP A 39 1.83 -9.36 -6.78
C ASP A 39 1.12 -10.49 -6.00
N PRO A 40 1.83 -11.56 -5.57
CA PRO A 40 1.22 -12.65 -4.79
C PRO A 40 0.44 -12.20 -3.55
N PHE A 41 0.78 -11.05 -2.98
CA PHE A 41 0.07 -10.48 -1.84
C PHE A 41 -1.25 -9.82 -2.23
N ASP A 42 -1.31 -9.14 -3.37
CA ASP A 42 -2.54 -8.52 -3.87
C ASP A 42 -3.55 -9.61 -4.24
N GLU A 43 -3.07 -10.71 -4.82
CA GLU A 43 -3.83 -11.93 -5.10
C GLU A 43 -4.35 -12.58 -3.82
N TRP A 44 -3.47 -12.85 -2.84
CA TRP A 44 -3.88 -13.40 -1.54
C TRP A 44 -4.94 -12.52 -0.88
N PHE A 45 -4.77 -11.20 -0.90
CA PHE A 45 -5.72 -10.28 -0.30
C PHE A 45 -7.07 -10.36 -1.00
N GLY A 46 -7.12 -10.24 -2.33
CA GLY A 46 -8.36 -10.30 -3.10
C GLY A 46 -9.09 -11.65 -2.95
N GLU A 47 -8.38 -12.77 -3.06
CA GLU A 47 -8.98 -14.10 -2.86
C GLU A 47 -9.49 -14.31 -1.43
N THR A 48 -8.79 -13.75 -0.45
CA THR A 48 -9.21 -13.82 0.96
C THR A 48 -10.51 -13.06 1.15
N LEU A 49 -10.63 -11.86 0.56
CA LEU A 49 -11.87 -11.09 0.62
C LEU A 49 -13.01 -11.82 -0.10
N ASP A 50 -12.79 -12.34 -1.31
CA ASP A 50 -13.83 -13.03 -2.09
C ASP A 50 -14.43 -14.22 -1.31
N LYS A 51 -13.62 -14.91 -0.51
CA LYS A 51 -14.05 -16.00 0.38
C LYS A 51 -14.79 -15.52 1.62
N LEU A 52 -14.37 -14.42 2.23
CA LEU A 52 -14.83 -14.00 3.57
C LEU A 52 -16.01 -13.01 3.55
N ILE A 53 -16.21 -12.27 2.46
CA ILE A 53 -17.26 -11.25 2.32
C ILE A 53 -18.07 -11.46 1.02
N PRO A 54 -18.80 -12.59 0.89
CA PRO A 54 -19.51 -12.95 -0.34
C PRO A 54 -20.64 -11.97 -0.72
N GLU A 55 -21.08 -11.12 0.21
CA GLU A 55 -22.00 -10.02 -0.08
C GLU A 55 -21.42 -8.97 -1.05
N PHE A 56 -20.09 -8.94 -1.21
CA PHE A 56 -19.41 -8.06 -2.14
C PHE A 56 -18.89 -8.84 -3.35
N GLU A 57 -18.86 -8.17 -4.50
CA GLU A 57 -18.15 -8.61 -5.69
C GLU A 57 -16.71 -8.08 -5.59
N VAL A 58 -15.74 -9.00 -5.59
CA VAL A 58 -14.31 -8.68 -5.59
C VAL A 58 -13.77 -8.78 -7.01
N ILE A 59 -13.20 -7.69 -7.52
CA ILE A 59 -12.68 -7.61 -8.88
C ILE A 59 -11.20 -7.21 -8.81
N HIS A 60 -10.34 -8.01 -9.43
CA HIS A 60 -8.93 -7.65 -9.64
C HIS A 60 -8.81 -6.78 -10.89
N SER A 61 -8.19 -5.60 -10.76
CA SER A 61 -8.02 -4.67 -11.89
C SER A 61 -6.98 -5.15 -12.90
N GLY A 62 -6.11 -6.07 -12.49
CA GLY A 62 -5.05 -6.67 -13.30
C GLY A 62 -3.81 -5.80 -13.46
N PRO A 63 -2.83 -6.28 -14.25
CA PRO A 63 -1.50 -5.71 -14.27
C PRO A 63 -1.48 -4.23 -14.67
N LEU A 64 -0.67 -3.44 -13.97
CA LEU A 64 -0.44 -2.01 -14.24
C LEU A 64 -1.69 -1.13 -14.09
N THR A 65 -2.76 -1.63 -13.48
CA THR A 65 -4.01 -0.88 -13.28
C THR A 65 -4.24 -0.62 -11.81
N THR A 66 -4.55 0.64 -11.45
CA THR A 66 -4.91 1.02 -10.09
C THR A 66 -6.39 1.42 -10.01
N PRO A 67 -7.10 1.12 -8.92
CA PRO A 67 -6.63 0.41 -7.72
C PRO A 67 -6.47 -1.10 -7.98
N ASP A 68 -5.64 -1.79 -7.19
CA ASP A 68 -5.41 -3.24 -7.36
C ASP A 68 -6.71 -4.07 -7.26
N ILE A 69 -7.56 -3.73 -6.28
CA ILE A 69 -8.86 -4.38 -6.03
C ILE A 69 -10.00 -3.37 -6.14
N ILE A 70 -11.10 -3.79 -6.76
CA ILE A 70 -12.39 -3.12 -6.72
C ILE A 70 -13.36 -3.98 -5.91
N LEU A 71 -14.03 -3.37 -4.93
CA LEU A 71 -15.15 -3.99 -4.24
C LEU A 71 -16.44 -3.32 -4.70
N ARG A 72 -17.42 -4.12 -5.08
CA ARG A 72 -18.79 -3.65 -5.34
C ARG A 72 -19.76 -4.33 -4.38
N ASP A 73 -20.56 -3.56 -3.68
CA ASP A 73 -21.66 -4.08 -2.89
C ASP A 73 -22.73 -4.63 -3.84
N ARG A 74 -23.05 -5.93 -3.74
CA ARG A 74 -24.02 -6.60 -4.62
C ARG A 74 -25.45 -6.09 -4.42
N THR A 75 -25.76 -5.53 -3.25
CA THR A 75 -27.09 -5.02 -2.90
C THR A 75 -27.26 -3.57 -3.34
N THR A 76 -26.28 -2.72 -3.02
CA THR A 76 -26.41 -1.27 -3.26
C THR A 76 -25.73 -0.80 -4.54
N SER A 77 -24.91 -1.66 -5.16
CA SER A 77 -24.01 -1.30 -6.27
C SER A 77 -23.00 -0.19 -5.92
N GLU A 78 -22.80 0.11 -4.63
CA GLU A 78 -21.72 1.00 -4.19
C GLU A 78 -20.37 0.38 -4.52
N ILE A 79 -19.42 1.21 -4.98
CA ILE A 79 -18.11 0.77 -5.45
C ILE A 79 -17.02 1.53 -4.71
N ILE A 80 -16.04 0.78 -4.19
CA ILE A 80 -14.81 1.34 -3.65
C ILE A 80 -13.59 0.69 -4.30
N GLY A 81 -12.49 1.43 -4.33
CA GLY A 81 -11.17 0.93 -4.68
C GLY A 81 -10.36 0.60 -3.44
N ILE A 82 -9.55 -0.46 -3.52
CA ILE A 82 -8.51 -0.76 -2.54
C ILE A 82 -7.20 -0.96 -3.29
N GLU A 83 -6.26 -0.05 -3.09
CA GLU A 83 -4.86 -0.23 -3.49
C GLU A 83 -4.14 -1.02 -2.40
N VAL A 84 -3.45 -2.09 -2.78
CA VAL A 84 -2.71 -2.96 -1.87
C VAL A 84 -1.23 -2.60 -1.92
N LYS A 85 -0.61 -2.50 -0.74
CA LYS A 85 0.82 -2.23 -0.59
C LYS A 85 1.40 -3.11 0.50
N LYS A 86 2.50 -3.79 0.19
CA LYS A 86 3.24 -4.59 1.17
C LYS A 86 4.61 -4.02 1.49
N VAL A 87 5.05 -4.31 2.69
CA VAL A 87 6.41 -4.10 3.16
C VAL A 87 6.87 -5.38 3.83
N ASP A 88 8.04 -5.88 3.45
CA ASP A 88 8.63 -7.06 4.09
C ASP A 88 9.41 -6.62 5.34
N GLU A 89 9.28 -7.38 6.43
CA GLU A 89 10.18 -7.32 7.58
C GLU A 89 11.56 -7.88 7.20
N GLN A 90 12.59 -7.25 7.73
CA GLN A 90 13.97 -7.73 7.71
C GLN A 90 14.21 -8.68 8.89
N VAL A 91 15.35 -9.38 8.85
CA VAL A 91 15.87 -10.11 10.01
C VAL A 91 15.96 -9.14 11.20
N GLY A 92 15.23 -9.42 12.28
CA GLY A 92 15.11 -8.55 13.46
C GLY A 92 13.81 -7.74 13.55
N GLY A 93 12.86 -7.91 12.61
CA GLY A 93 11.50 -7.36 12.70
C GLY A 93 11.37 -5.88 12.35
N LYS A 94 12.40 -5.27 11.75
CA LYS A 94 12.33 -3.92 11.18
C LYS A 94 11.72 -3.97 9.79
N ASP A 95 11.02 -2.93 9.39
CA ASP A 95 10.53 -2.82 8.01
C ASP A 95 11.67 -2.49 7.03
N SER A 96 11.53 -2.96 5.79
CA SER A 96 12.56 -2.83 4.74
C SER A 96 12.64 -1.45 4.06
N ARG A 97 11.76 -0.49 4.38
CA ARG A 97 11.61 0.77 3.61
C ARG A 97 11.86 2.03 4.44
N GLY A 98 11.66 1.97 5.75
CA GLY A 98 11.81 3.09 6.67
C GLY A 98 10.69 4.11 6.51
N LEU A 99 11.05 5.38 6.30
CA LEU A 99 10.10 6.50 6.35
C LEU A 99 9.07 6.54 5.21
N THR A 100 9.43 6.11 4.00
CA THR A 100 8.57 6.29 2.81
C THR A 100 8.50 5.05 1.95
N LEU A 101 7.39 4.92 1.21
CA LEU A 101 7.20 3.94 0.16
C LEU A 101 7.24 4.63 -1.20
N ASP A 102 7.74 3.90 -2.20
CA ASP A 102 7.72 4.34 -3.59
C ASP A 102 6.35 4.03 -4.21
N TYR A 103 5.80 5.02 -4.90
CA TYR A 103 4.59 4.91 -5.69
C TYR A 103 4.95 5.17 -7.14
N ASN A 104 4.93 4.12 -7.94
CA ASN A 104 5.31 4.17 -9.35
C ASN A 104 4.14 4.71 -10.17
N SER A 105 4.36 5.79 -10.92
CA SER A 105 3.41 6.30 -11.92
C SER A 105 2.04 6.75 -11.42
N CYS A 106 1.81 6.77 -10.10
CA CYS A 106 0.56 7.21 -9.50
C CYS A 106 0.82 7.82 -8.13
N VAL A 107 0.28 9.01 -7.88
CA VAL A 107 0.25 9.61 -6.54
C VAL A 107 -0.89 8.98 -5.74
N PRO A 108 -0.71 8.55 -4.48
CA PRO A 108 -1.82 8.03 -3.70
C PRO A 108 -2.94 9.08 -3.55
N CYS A 109 -4.19 8.66 -3.47
CA CYS A 109 -5.34 9.56 -3.29
C CYS A 109 -6.56 8.80 -2.80
N GLY A 110 -7.42 9.45 -2.01
CA GLY A 110 -8.69 8.87 -1.55
C GLY A 110 -9.76 8.77 -2.64
N LYS A 111 -9.42 9.15 -3.88
CA LYS A 111 -10.29 9.05 -5.06
C LYS A 111 -9.50 8.54 -6.26
N MET A 112 -10.16 7.76 -7.11
CA MET A 112 -9.59 7.30 -8.39
C MET A 112 -10.66 7.30 -9.50
N LYS A 113 -10.22 7.49 -10.75
CA LYS A 113 -11.06 7.27 -11.93
C LYS A 113 -10.98 5.80 -12.35
N ILE A 114 -12.15 5.18 -12.50
CA ILE A 114 -12.29 3.84 -13.07
C ILE A 114 -13.28 3.86 -14.22
N LYS A 115 -13.27 2.81 -15.04
CA LYS A 115 -14.25 2.61 -16.11
C LYS A 115 -15.32 1.62 -15.66
N ILE A 116 -16.59 2.03 -15.69
CA ILE A 116 -17.75 1.19 -15.42
C ILE A 116 -18.57 1.11 -16.71
N GLY A 117 -18.54 -0.04 -17.38
CA GLY A 117 -19.07 -0.16 -18.74
C GLY A 117 -18.31 0.78 -19.69
N ASN A 118 -19.00 1.76 -20.28
CA ASN A 118 -18.40 2.79 -21.12
C ASN A 118 -18.17 4.14 -20.40
N ASN A 119 -18.59 4.25 -19.14
CA ASN A 119 -18.51 5.50 -18.39
C ASN A 119 -17.25 5.55 -17.54
N ILE A 120 -16.69 6.75 -17.40
CA ILE A 120 -15.64 7.04 -16.42
C ILE A 120 -16.32 7.52 -15.15
N SER A 121 -16.01 6.88 -14.03
CA SER A 121 -16.57 7.20 -12.72
C SER A 121 -15.45 7.48 -11.72
N ILE A 122 -15.69 8.41 -10.80
CA ILE A 122 -14.79 8.68 -9.67
C ILE A 122 -15.32 7.89 -8.49
N ILE A 123 -14.49 7.03 -7.91
CA ILE A 123 -14.83 6.22 -6.75
C ILE A 123 -13.97 6.58 -5.55
N LYS A 124 -14.47 6.32 -4.34
CA LYS A 124 -13.66 6.40 -3.12
C LYS A 124 -12.61 5.29 -3.14
N THR A 125 -11.39 5.61 -2.75
CA THR A 125 -10.27 4.67 -2.76
C THR A 125 -9.60 4.63 -1.40
N TYR A 126 -9.29 3.42 -0.97
CA TYR A 126 -8.61 3.10 0.27
C TYR A 126 -7.28 2.42 -0.05
N TYR A 127 -6.38 2.43 0.92
CA TYR A 127 -5.09 1.76 0.81
C TYR A 127 -4.99 0.72 1.91
N PHE A 128 -4.78 -0.52 1.53
CA PHE A 128 -4.44 -1.59 2.45
C PHE A 128 -2.92 -1.75 2.50
N PHE A 129 -2.33 -1.42 3.64
CA PHE A 129 -0.93 -1.66 3.90
C PHE A 129 -0.75 -2.91 4.72
N GLY A 130 0.22 -3.74 4.35
CA GLY A 130 0.61 -4.93 5.09
C GLY A 130 2.11 -4.96 5.40
N LEU A 131 2.45 -5.22 6.67
CA LEU A 131 3.80 -5.59 7.07
C LEU A 131 3.90 -7.10 7.17
N ILE A 132 4.62 -7.71 6.23
CA ILE A 132 4.76 -9.16 6.12
C ILE A 132 6.00 -9.59 6.90
N SER A 133 5.85 -10.62 7.73
CA SER A 133 6.96 -11.22 8.49
C SER A 133 8.12 -11.66 7.58
N TYR A 134 9.34 -11.70 8.12
CA TYR A 134 10.53 -12.13 7.37
C TYR A 134 10.38 -13.51 6.68
N GLU A 135 9.70 -14.44 7.35
CA GLU A 135 9.41 -15.79 6.84
C GLU A 135 8.27 -15.85 5.82
N LYS A 136 7.59 -14.72 5.58
CA LYS A 136 6.44 -14.57 4.67
C LYS A 136 5.24 -15.45 5.00
N SER A 137 5.09 -15.80 6.27
CA SER A 137 4.03 -16.67 6.80
C SER A 137 2.93 -15.91 7.52
N TYR A 138 3.20 -14.68 7.96
CA TYR A 138 2.24 -13.84 8.67
C TYR A 138 2.27 -12.39 8.21
N LEU A 139 1.12 -11.74 8.35
CA LEU A 139 0.94 -10.31 8.42
C LEU A 139 1.09 -9.87 9.88
N VAL A 140 2.16 -9.15 10.17
CA VAL A 140 2.51 -8.67 11.52
C VAL A 140 1.75 -7.40 11.87
N SER A 141 1.43 -6.59 10.86
CA SER A 141 0.64 -5.38 11.01
C SER A 141 -0.11 -5.13 9.72
N SER A 142 -1.27 -4.51 9.82
CA SER A 142 -1.96 -4.01 8.66
C SER A 142 -2.76 -2.76 8.95
N CYS A 143 -2.97 -1.97 7.92
CA CYS A 143 -3.87 -0.83 8.03
C CYS A 143 -4.64 -0.64 6.73
N LEU A 144 -5.97 -0.67 6.81
CA LEU A 144 -6.84 -0.14 5.77
C LEU A 144 -7.07 1.34 6.08
N MET A 145 -6.69 2.24 5.18
CA MET A 145 -6.83 3.69 5.42
C MET A 145 -7.46 4.41 4.25
N ASP A 146 -8.23 5.45 4.56
CA ASP A 146 -8.70 6.40 3.58
C ASP A 146 -7.51 6.98 2.80
N GLY A 147 -7.52 6.92 1.46
CA GLY A 147 -6.42 7.45 0.66
C GLY A 147 -6.19 8.96 0.84
N ASP A 148 -7.20 9.73 1.26
CA ASP A 148 -7.05 11.15 1.55
C ASP A 148 -6.17 11.38 2.79
N PHE A 149 -6.04 10.36 3.65
CA PHE A 149 -5.07 10.37 4.75
C PHE A 149 -3.62 10.47 4.23
N LEU A 150 -3.33 9.91 3.05
CA LEU A 150 -2.00 10.01 2.44
C LEU A 150 -1.88 11.31 1.64
N ASN A 151 -2.87 11.58 0.80
CA ASN A 151 -2.95 12.75 -0.06
C ASN A 151 -4.41 13.00 -0.50
N TYR A 152 -4.93 14.17 -0.18
CA TYR A 152 -6.31 14.57 -0.53
C TYR A 152 -6.41 15.31 -1.87
N ASP A 153 -5.28 15.60 -2.53
CA ASP A 153 -5.25 16.31 -3.81
C ASP A 153 -5.47 15.35 -4.98
N PHE A 154 -6.72 15.33 -5.47
CA PHE A 154 -7.13 14.49 -6.59
C PHE A 154 -6.62 15.01 -7.95
N GLU A 155 -6.44 16.31 -8.10
CA GLU A 155 -5.91 16.86 -9.36
C GLU A 155 -4.44 16.52 -9.52
N LEU A 156 -3.65 16.58 -8.44
CA LEU A 156 -2.28 16.09 -8.41
C LEU A 156 -2.20 14.59 -8.76
N HIS A 157 -3.14 13.79 -8.26
CA HIS A 157 -3.25 12.37 -8.64
C HIS A 157 -3.46 12.17 -10.14
N LEU A 158 -4.39 12.93 -10.75
CA LEU A 158 -4.66 12.85 -12.17
C LEU A 158 -3.44 13.29 -13.00
N GLN A 159 -2.82 14.41 -12.63
CA GLN A 159 -1.61 14.91 -13.28
C GLN A 159 -0.48 13.88 -13.23
N GLY A 160 -0.28 13.23 -12.08
CA GLY A 160 0.76 12.21 -11.94
C GLY A 160 0.60 11.02 -12.90
N LYS A 161 -0.64 10.66 -13.27
CA LYS A 161 -0.89 9.64 -14.30
C LYS A 161 -0.55 10.15 -15.70
N TYR A 162 -0.89 11.39 -16.03
CA TYR A 162 -0.67 11.99 -17.37
C TYR A 162 0.77 12.38 -17.67
N LEU A 163 1.61 12.61 -16.65
CA LEU A 163 3.02 12.96 -16.83
C LEU A 163 3.89 11.78 -17.31
N ASN A 164 3.38 10.56 -17.30
CA ASN A 164 4.11 9.40 -17.80
C ASN A 164 4.21 9.45 -19.34
N THR A 165 5.43 9.36 -19.86
CA THR A 165 5.69 9.43 -21.31
C THR A 165 6.37 8.16 -21.82
N SER A 166 6.18 7.85 -23.10
CA SER A 166 6.91 6.79 -23.80
C SER A 166 7.49 7.37 -25.09
N GLN A 167 8.79 7.16 -25.29
CA GLN A 167 9.51 7.55 -26.49
C GLN A 167 9.99 6.27 -27.18
N TYR A 168 9.70 6.13 -28.47
CA TYR A 168 10.13 5.01 -29.31
C TYR A 168 11.29 5.45 -30.21
N GLY A 169 11.96 4.52 -30.89
CA GLY A 169 13.09 4.89 -31.75
C GLY A 169 14.39 5.10 -30.98
N HIS A 170 14.53 4.52 -29.79
CA HIS A 170 15.69 4.77 -28.93
C HIS A 170 16.85 3.81 -29.23
N GLY A 171 18.07 4.32 -29.10
CA GLY A 171 19.31 3.57 -29.37
C GLY A 171 19.72 3.57 -30.85
N PRO A 172 20.92 3.08 -31.17
CA PRO A 172 21.50 3.17 -32.51
C PRO A 172 20.72 2.38 -33.58
N TYR A 173 19.91 1.40 -33.17
CA TYR A 173 19.09 0.58 -34.06
C TYR A 173 17.60 0.98 -34.07
N GLY A 174 17.18 1.95 -33.23
CA GLY A 174 15.81 2.45 -33.20
C GLY A 174 14.75 1.49 -32.63
N GLU A 175 15.11 0.27 -32.24
CA GLU A 175 14.18 -0.73 -31.69
C GLU A 175 13.84 -0.48 -30.21
N GLY A 176 14.63 0.35 -29.53
CA GLY A 176 14.44 0.66 -28.13
C GLY A 176 13.26 1.60 -27.88
N SER A 177 12.73 1.55 -26.67
CA SER A 177 11.86 2.59 -26.14
C SER A 177 12.28 3.01 -24.75
N VAL A 178 12.08 4.28 -24.43
CA VAL A 178 12.29 4.85 -23.09
C VAL A 178 10.94 5.18 -22.50
N ARG A 179 10.70 4.72 -21.27
CA ARG A 179 9.51 5.05 -20.49
C ARG A 179 9.89 6.02 -19.39
N GLY A 180 9.47 7.28 -19.51
CA GLY A 180 9.63 8.29 -18.48
C GLY A 180 8.49 8.19 -17.49
N ARG A 181 8.75 7.64 -16.31
CA ARG A 181 7.77 7.50 -15.23
C ARG A 181 8.24 8.26 -14.00
N ALA A 182 7.36 9.09 -13.45
CA ALA A 182 7.62 9.70 -12.15
C ALA A 182 7.55 8.63 -11.05
N MET A 183 8.51 8.70 -10.13
CA MET A 183 8.53 7.89 -8.92
C MET A 183 8.25 8.83 -7.76
N TYR A 184 7.13 8.60 -7.07
CA TYR A 184 6.71 9.42 -5.95
C TYR A 184 7.05 8.72 -4.63
N ASN A 185 7.37 9.49 -3.60
CA ASN A 185 7.64 8.95 -2.28
C ASN A 185 6.63 9.51 -1.29
N TYR A 186 5.80 8.64 -0.74
CA TYR A 186 4.80 8.99 0.28
C TYR A 186 5.10 8.24 1.59
N PRO A 187 4.53 8.68 2.71
CA PRO A 187 4.80 8.06 4.01
C PRO A 187 4.57 6.55 4.00
N ASN A 188 5.36 5.82 4.79
CA ASN A 188 5.20 4.40 5.04
C ASN A 188 4.43 4.18 6.36
N PRO A 189 3.13 3.80 6.33
CA PRO A 189 2.38 3.51 7.54
C PRO A 189 2.88 2.26 8.27
N MET A 190 3.58 1.36 7.57
CA MET A 190 4.15 0.13 8.12
C MET A 190 5.57 0.33 8.67
N ASN A 191 6.01 1.58 8.83
CA ASN A 191 7.27 1.87 9.50
C ASN A 191 7.20 1.40 10.97
N THR A 192 8.11 0.52 11.35
CA THR A 192 8.17 -0.10 12.69
C THR A 192 8.45 0.90 13.82
N GLU A 193 8.96 2.09 13.50
CA GLU A 193 9.07 3.20 14.46
C GLU A 193 7.71 3.86 14.80
N LEU A 194 6.68 3.67 13.96
CA LEU A 194 5.32 4.16 14.20
C LEU A 194 4.57 3.17 15.09
N LYS A 195 4.78 3.28 16.41
CA LYS A 195 4.17 2.39 17.43
C LYS A 195 2.64 2.28 17.32
N ASN A 196 2.01 3.31 16.78
CA ASN A 196 0.57 3.42 16.62
C ASN A 196 0.04 2.52 15.49
N PHE A 197 0.89 2.09 14.56
CA PHE A 197 0.55 1.09 13.53
C PHE A 197 1.25 -0.24 13.74
N TYR A 198 2.45 -0.24 14.31
CA TYR A 198 3.21 -1.48 14.50
C TYR A 198 2.53 -2.45 15.47
N LYS A 199 2.49 -3.73 15.06
CA LYS A 199 1.79 -4.86 15.67
C LYS A 199 0.29 -4.62 15.89
N LYS A 200 -0.33 -3.90 14.96
CA LYS A 200 -1.78 -3.65 14.97
C LYS A 200 -2.38 -3.93 13.60
N HIS A 201 -3.64 -4.32 13.63
CA HIS A 201 -4.51 -4.40 12.46
C HIS A 201 -5.57 -3.31 12.63
N SER A 202 -5.50 -2.27 11.80
CA SER A 202 -6.28 -1.06 12.03
C SER A 202 -7.05 -0.56 10.82
N LEU A 203 -8.10 0.21 11.10
CA LEU A 203 -8.85 0.99 10.13
C LEU A 203 -8.64 2.47 10.42
N VAL A 204 -8.28 3.28 9.41
CA VAL A 204 -8.20 4.74 9.54
C VAL A 204 -9.21 5.39 8.60
N ILE A 205 -10.14 6.15 9.16
CA ILE A 205 -11.18 6.85 8.41
C ILE A 205 -11.25 8.32 8.81
N ASN A 206 -11.87 9.15 7.97
CA ASN A 206 -12.18 10.53 8.32
C ASN A 206 -13.09 10.58 9.56
N ASN A 207 -12.78 11.47 10.50
CA ASN A 207 -13.51 11.61 11.76
C ASN A 207 -15.00 11.94 11.56
N GLU A 208 -15.34 12.66 10.48
CA GLU A 208 -16.73 12.98 10.13
C GLU A 208 -17.59 11.73 9.88
N LEU A 209 -16.97 10.58 9.63
CA LEU A 209 -17.64 9.32 9.29
C LEU A 209 -17.63 8.29 10.43
N VAL A 210 -17.13 8.67 11.61
CA VAL A 210 -17.02 7.79 12.79
C VAL A 210 -18.37 7.24 13.26
N TYR A 211 -19.46 7.99 13.07
CA TYR A 211 -20.80 7.54 13.42
C TYR A 211 -21.19 6.21 12.74
N GLN A 212 -20.57 5.89 11.60
CA GLN A 212 -20.82 4.65 10.86
C GLN A 212 -20.06 3.43 11.41
N ILE A 213 -19.15 3.65 12.37
CA ILE A 213 -18.35 2.60 13.03
C ILE A 213 -18.93 2.24 14.42
N GLN A 214 -19.87 3.03 14.96
CA GLN A 214 -20.37 2.88 16.34
C GLN A 214 -20.98 1.50 16.66
N GLU A 215 -21.53 0.81 15.65
CA GLU A 215 -22.11 -0.54 15.79
C GLU A 215 -21.14 -1.67 15.38
N SER A 216 -19.86 -1.36 15.22
CA SER A 216 -18.83 -2.34 14.83
C SER A 216 -18.22 -3.05 16.02
N GLY A 217 -17.47 -4.13 15.74
CA GLY A 217 -16.59 -4.75 16.73
C GLY A 217 -15.26 -4.02 16.94
N LEU A 218 -15.12 -2.78 16.45
CA LEU A 218 -13.86 -2.02 16.48
C LEU A 218 -13.91 -0.92 17.55
N ASN A 219 -12.80 -0.78 18.28
CA ASN A 219 -12.59 0.23 19.30
C ASN A 219 -11.79 1.41 18.74
N LEU A 220 -12.18 2.63 19.12
CA LEU A 220 -11.41 3.83 18.80
C LEU A 220 -10.06 3.75 19.53
N TYR A 221 -8.96 3.69 18.78
CA TYR A 221 -7.59 3.66 19.29
C TYR A 221 -7.01 5.06 19.42
N ALA A 222 -7.16 5.87 18.38
CA ALA A 222 -6.58 7.21 18.36
C ALA A 222 -7.33 8.18 17.46
N ASN A 223 -7.25 9.45 17.82
CA ASN A 223 -7.59 10.58 16.96
C ASN A 223 -6.29 11.14 16.35
N ILE A 224 -6.27 11.26 15.02
CA ILE A 224 -5.09 11.69 14.27
C ILE A 224 -5.39 13.00 13.57
N GLU A 225 -4.56 14.00 13.83
CA GLU A 225 -4.52 15.25 13.09
C GLU A 225 -3.47 15.18 11.97
N ARG A 226 -3.89 15.55 10.76
CA ARG A 226 -3.02 15.71 9.60
C ARG A 226 -3.05 17.15 9.14
N LYS A 227 -1.90 17.81 9.18
CA LYS A 227 -1.75 19.18 8.75
C LYS A 227 -1.21 19.25 7.32
N SER A 228 -1.94 19.92 6.44
CA SER A 228 -1.50 20.25 5.08
C SER A 228 -0.41 21.33 5.08
N ILE A 229 0.15 21.60 3.91
CA ILE A 229 1.22 22.58 3.71
C ILE A 229 0.72 24.01 3.99
N ASP A 230 -0.54 24.31 3.70
CA ASP A 230 -1.18 25.61 3.96
C ASP A 230 -1.64 25.78 5.43
N GLY A 231 -1.53 24.72 6.23
CA GLY A 231 -1.88 24.71 7.64
C GLY A 231 -3.30 24.24 7.97
N THR A 232 -4.10 23.86 6.98
CA THR A 232 -5.40 23.20 7.19
C THR A 232 -5.22 21.89 7.97
N VAL A 233 -6.08 21.66 8.95
CA VAL A 233 -6.05 20.46 9.80
C VAL A 233 -7.20 19.54 9.40
N PHE A 234 -6.86 18.30 9.09
CA PHE A 234 -7.80 17.22 8.80
C PHE A 234 -7.79 16.23 9.96
N HIS A 235 -8.97 15.78 10.36
CA HIS A 235 -9.14 14.87 11.49
C HIS A 235 -9.52 13.47 11.01
N TYR A 236 -8.80 12.48 11.52
CA TYR A 236 -9.00 11.07 11.25
C TYR A 236 -9.08 10.29 12.55
N SER A 237 -9.72 9.13 12.50
CA SER A 237 -9.82 8.22 13.64
C SER A 237 -9.28 6.86 13.24
N GLN A 238 -8.42 6.31 14.09
CA GLN A 238 -7.87 4.98 13.97
C GLN A 238 -8.64 4.03 14.88
N PHE A 239 -9.04 2.89 14.33
CA PHE A 239 -9.78 1.85 15.01
C PHE A 239 -9.02 0.53 14.99
N VAL A 240 -9.15 -0.26 16.05
CA VAL A 240 -8.58 -1.61 16.20
C VAL A 240 -9.59 -2.53 16.87
N ARG A 241 -9.45 -3.85 16.69
CA ARG A 241 -10.28 -4.84 17.40
C ARG A 241 -9.95 -4.93 18.89
N ASP A 242 -8.67 -4.79 19.22
CA ASP A 242 -8.17 -5.01 20.58
C ASP A 242 -8.77 -3.97 21.56
N PRO A 243 -8.98 -4.34 22.84
CA PRO A 243 -9.46 -3.39 23.84
C PRO A 243 -8.53 -2.18 23.96
N VAL A 244 -9.13 -0.99 24.00
CA VAL A 244 -8.40 0.28 24.15
C VAL A 244 -8.75 0.86 25.52
N LEU A 245 -7.74 1.10 26.34
CA LEU A 245 -7.90 1.71 27.67
C LEU A 245 -8.06 3.23 27.55
N ASP A 246 -7.18 3.85 26.77
CA ASP A 246 -7.13 5.30 26.57
C ASP A 246 -6.99 5.62 25.08
N VAL A 247 -7.78 6.58 24.60
CA VAL A 247 -7.73 7.05 23.22
C VAL A 247 -6.58 8.05 23.07
N GLU A 248 -5.63 7.77 22.20
CA GLU A 248 -4.49 8.66 21.95
C GLU A 248 -4.87 9.84 21.04
N THR A 249 -4.23 11.00 21.23
CA THR A 249 -4.27 12.12 20.28
C THR A 249 -2.90 12.25 19.61
N ILE A 250 -2.88 12.13 18.28
CA ILE A 250 -1.65 12.09 17.49
C ILE A 250 -1.66 13.27 16.52
N VAL A 251 -0.60 14.07 16.52
CA VAL A 251 -0.47 15.21 15.61
C VAL A 251 0.65 14.96 14.61
N ASP A 252 0.34 15.06 13.31
CA ASP A 252 1.30 14.93 12.22
C ASP A 252 2.15 13.66 12.31
N ILE A 253 1.49 12.50 12.36
CA ILE A 253 2.15 11.17 12.47
C ILE A 253 3.30 10.94 11.47
N PHE A 254 3.27 11.61 10.31
CA PHE A 254 4.31 11.54 9.28
C PHE A 254 5.22 12.76 9.19
N LYS A 255 5.34 13.56 10.26
CA LYS A 255 6.17 14.78 10.30
C LYS A 255 7.60 14.55 9.79
N LYS A 256 8.22 13.42 10.17
CA LYS A 256 9.57 13.05 9.72
C LYS A 256 9.70 12.99 8.18
N CYS A 257 8.63 12.65 7.46
CA CYS A 257 8.63 12.65 6.00
C CYS A 257 8.67 14.09 5.44
N ARG A 258 7.92 15.00 6.06
CA ARG A 258 7.86 16.43 5.70
C ARG A 258 9.20 17.15 5.96
N ASP A 259 9.92 16.73 7.00
CA ASP A 259 11.21 17.32 7.39
C ASP A 259 12.39 16.85 6.51
N ARG A 260 12.15 15.98 5.51
CA ARG A 260 13.21 15.47 4.63
C ARG A 260 13.80 16.60 3.78
N LYS A 261 15.12 16.54 3.59
CA LYS A 261 15.85 17.43 2.68
C LYS A 261 16.17 16.72 1.38
N GLU A 262 16.22 17.49 0.29
CA GLU A 262 16.66 17.00 -1.01
C GLU A 262 18.07 16.43 -0.91
N LYS A 263 18.28 15.28 -1.56
CA LYS A 263 19.60 14.66 -1.69
C LYS A 263 20.02 14.75 -3.15
N LYS A 264 21.23 15.26 -3.41
CA LYS A 264 21.83 15.18 -4.75
C LYS A 264 22.13 13.72 -5.04
N ARG A 265 21.68 13.23 -6.20
CA ARG A 265 22.02 11.89 -6.69
C ARG A 265 23.37 11.95 -7.37
N SER A 266 24.28 11.07 -6.99
CA SER A 266 25.49 10.74 -7.76
C SER A 266 25.21 9.51 -8.62
N ALA A 267 25.88 9.41 -9.77
CA ALA A 267 25.88 8.16 -10.51
C ALA A 267 26.50 7.08 -9.61
N TYR A 268 25.79 5.97 -9.43
CA TYR A 268 26.38 4.79 -8.82
C TYR A 268 27.37 4.23 -9.84
N LEU A 269 28.67 4.35 -9.54
CA LEU A 269 29.71 3.72 -10.32
C LEU A 269 30.00 2.37 -9.69
N THR A 270 30.16 1.35 -10.54
CA THR A 270 30.66 0.06 -10.08
C THR A 270 32.11 0.25 -9.64
N GLU A 271 32.35 0.10 -8.34
CA GLU A 271 33.70 0.05 -7.81
C GLU A 271 34.22 -1.38 -7.92
N ILE A 272 35.33 -1.56 -8.64
CA ILE A 272 36.12 -2.79 -8.60
C ILE A 272 37.33 -2.53 -7.71
N SER A 273 37.72 -3.54 -6.93
CA SER A 273 39.00 -3.48 -6.23
C SER A 273 40.13 -3.44 -7.27
N GLU A 274 41.19 -2.67 -6.98
CA GLU A 274 42.42 -2.69 -7.78
C GLU A 274 43.07 -4.07 -7.80
N CYS A 275 42.85 -4.87 -6.75
CA CYS A 275 43.26 -6.27 -6.71
C CYS A 275 42.13 -7.15 -7.22
N PRO A 276 42.37 -8.06 -8.19
CA PRO A 276 41.41 -9.08 -8.54
C PRO A 276 40.98 -9.85 -7.29
N ALA A 277 39.68 -10.11 -7.14
CA ALA A 277 39.23 -11.03 -6.12
C ALA A 277 39.95 -12.37 -6.30
N SER A 278 40.40 -12.97 -5.20
CA SER A 278 41.10 -14.26 -5.23
C SER A 278 40.20 -15.29 -5.89
N TYR A 279 40.56 -15.75 -7.10
CA TYR A 279 39.86 -16.84 -7.75
C TYR A 279 40.04 -18.09 -6.88
N THR A 280 38.96 -18.53 -6.24
CA THR A 280 38.94 -19.78 -5.47
C THR A 280 38.07 -20.76 -6.25
N PRO A 281 38.66 -21.56 -7.16
CA PRO A 281 37.91 -22.60 -7.84
C PRO A 281 37.45 -23.61 -6.79
N LYS A 282 36.14 -23.85 -6.70
CA LYS A 282 35.60 -24.83 -5.75
C LYS A 282 35.73 -26.27 -6.26
N ASN A 283 35.97 -26.49 -7.56
CA ASN A 283 36.18 -27.80 -8.17
C ASN A 283 37.17 -27.70 -9.35
N SER A 284 38.03 -28.71 -9.51
CA SER A 284 39.14 -28.75 -10.47
C SER A 284 38.77 -29.17 -11.90
N GLN A 285 37.49 -29.17 -12.27
CA GLN A 285 37.04 -29.52 -13.65
C GLN A 285 36.73 -28.30 -14.53
N ASP A 286 36.88 -27.08 -14.03
CA ASP A 286 36.58 -25.84 -14.79
C ASP A 286 37.82 -25.08 -15.30
N ILE A 287 38.98 -25.75 -15.40
CA ILE A 287 40.16 -25.20 -16.07
C ILE A 287 40.46 -26.10 -17.27
N ILE A 288 40.07 -25.64 -18.47
CA ILE A 288 40.47 -26.22 -19.76
C ILE A 288 41.98 -26.08 -19.92
#